data_AF-A0AAW2EFK5-F1
#
_entry.id   AF-A0AAW2EFK5-F1
#
_cell.length_a   1.000
_cell.length_b   1.000
_cell.length_c   1.000
_cell.angle_alpha   90.00
_cell.angle_beta   90.00
_cell.angle_gamma   90.00
#
_symmetry.space_group_name_H-M   'P 1'
#
loop_
_entity.id
_entity.type
_entity.pdbx_description
1 polymer ?
#
loop_
_entity_poly.entity_id
_entity_poly.type
_entity_poly.pdbx_seq_one_letter_code
_entity_poly.pdbx_strand_id
1 'polypeptide(L)'
;MSDESEYDVEPEELDIYKRKYQLLLERCEVLQQENERLVYRIQKVRNLLRRTRKEKKFLIDRLDRHGDRWREIPMGVLEENSVFEITPKPEKGGKSTSCNAKEEKPKKGTKRKGTKADPNAPKRPANPFFQFCQEQRPRVMERLAGEPEPSKQELTRQLATTWKSLSSEDKKVYYDMYERSKEKYVAEMQIYNKKTEDSPCQLPLNVT
;
A
#
# COMPACT_ATOMS: atom_id res chain seq x y z
N MET A 1 12.55 -18.58 -66.49
CA MET A 1 11.92 -18.70 -65.16
C MET A 1 12.32 -17.49 -64.36
N SER A 2 11.50 -16.43 -64.42
CA SER A 2 11.42 -15.36 -63.44
C SER A 2 10.08 -14.70 -63.71
N ASP A 3 9.07 -15.15 -62.97
CA ASP A 3 7.74 -14.56 -62.95
C ASP A 3 7.84 -13.35 -62.01
N GLU A 4 8.21 -12.18 -62.56
CA GLU A 4 8.03 -10.92 -61.84
C GLU A 4 6.55 -10.57 -61.92
N SER A 5 5.75 -11.21 -61.06
CA SER A 5 4.41 -10.75 -60.79
C SER A 5 4.53 -9.41 -60.06
N GLU A 6 4.46 -8.33 -60.83
CA GLU A 6 4.22 -6.97 -60.38
C GLU A 6 2.91 -6.98 -59.59
N TYR A 7 3.00 -7.09 -58.28
CA TYR A 7 1.85 -6.97 -57.39
C TYR A 7 1.42 -5.51 -57.42
N ASP A 8 0.46 -5.18 -58.30
CA ASP A 8 -0.25 -3.90 -58.28
C ASP A 8 -1.04 -3.83 -56.96
N VAL A 9 -0.41 -3.25 -55.93
CA VAL A 9 -1.08 -2.93 -54.67
C VAL A 9 -1.97 -1.73 -54.93
N GLU A 10 -3.29 -1.95 -54.86
CA GLU A 10 -4.29 -0.90 -55.05
C GLU A 10 -3.95 0.34 -54.21
N PRO A 11 -4.01 1.56 -54.79
CA PRO A 11 -3.57 2.79 -54.12
C PRO A 11 -4.20 3.03 -52.74
N GLU A 12 -5.43 2.54 -52.54
CA GLU A 12 -6.17 2.63 -51.27
C GLU A 12 -5.63 1.67 -50.19
N GLU A 13 -5.19 0.48 -50.57
CA GLU A 13 -4.50 -0.44 -49.64
C GLU A 13 -3.14 0.12 -49.22
N LEU A 14 -2.42 0.71 -50.18
CA LEU A 14 -1.14 1.38 -49.90
C LEU A 14 -1.31 2.52 -48.88
N ASP A 15 -2.41 3.28 -48.95
CA ASP A 15 -2.72 4.34 -47.98
C ASP A 15 -3.03 3.77 -46.59
N ILE A 16 -3.75 2.65 -46.51
CA ILE A 16 -4.00 1.93 -45.25
C ILE A 16 -2.68 1.44 -44.63
N TYR A 17 -1.78 0.86 -45.44
CA TYR A 17 -0.47 0.41 -44.95
C TYR A 17 0.39 1.57 -44.45
N LYS A 18 0.40 2.70 -45.16
CA LYS A 18 1.09 3.93 -44.73
C LYS A 18 0.58 4.41 -43.37
N ARG A 19 -0.74 4.45 -43.17
CA ARG A 19 -1.35 4.82 -41.89
C ARG A 19 -1.00 3.85 -40.77
N LYS A 20 -1.09 2.55 -41.02
CA LYS A 20 -0.70 1.51 -40.05
C LYS A 20 0.76 1.61 -39.65
N TYR A 21 1.65 1.85 -40.62
CA TYR A 21 3.07 2.06 -40.38
C TYR A 21 3.33 3.30 -39.52
N GLN A 22 2.67 4.43 -39.83
CA GLN A 22 2.79 5.66 -39.05
C GLN A 22 2.34 5.46 -37.59
N LEU A 23 1.21 4.78 -37.37
CA LEU A 23 0.73 4.45 -36.02
C LEU A 23 1.72 3.54 -35.26
N LEU A 24 2.32 2.57 -35.96
CA LEU A 24 3.33 1.70 -35.36
C LEU A 24 4.58 2.50 -34.99
N LEU A 25 5.02 3.41 -35.85
CA LEU A 25 6.17 4.29 -35.62
C LEU A 25 5.93 5.18 -34.40
N GLU A 26 4.77 5.84 -34.32
CA GLU A 26 4.36 6.66 -33.18
C GLU A 26 4.32 5.83 -31.88
N ARG A 27 3.77 4.60 -31.95
CA ARG A 27 3.74 3.71 -30.80
C ARG A 27 5.15 3.32 -30.34
N CYS A 28 6.06 3.04 -31.27
CA CYS A 28 7.46 2.76 -30.96
C CYS A 28 8.15 3.97 -30.32
N GLU A 29 7.87 5.18 -30.77
CA GLU A 29 8.43 6.41 -30.21
C GLU A 29 7.96 6.63 -28.76
N VAL A 30 6.66 6.47 -28.49
CA VAL A 30 6.12 6.58 -27.13
C VAL A 30 6.76 5.55 -26.20
N LEU A 31 6.88 4.29 -26.64
CA LEU A 31 7.54 3.24 -25.86
C LEU A 31 9.02 3.56 -25.60
N GLN A 32 9.70 4.14 -26.58
CA GLN A 32 11.09 4.56 -26.44
C GLN A 32 11.25 5.67 -25.39
N GLN A 33 10.39 6.70 -25.44
CA GLN A 33 10.39 7.78 -24.46
C GLN A 33 10.10 7.27 -23.03
N GLU A 34 9.15 6.34 -22.89
CA GLU A 34 8.86 5.71 -21.60
C GLU A 34 10.05 4.90 -21.06
N ASN A 35 10.72 4.15 -21.93
CA ASN A 35 11.91 3.38 -21.57
C ASN A 35 13.05 4.30 -21.11
N GLU A 36 13.31 5.39 -21.80
CA GLU A 36 14.32 6.38 -21.42
C GLU A 36 14.02 6.99 -20.04
N ARG A 37 12.75 7.32 -19.79
CA ARG A 37 12.29 7.81 -18.47
C ARG A 37 12.53 6.77 -17.37
N LEU A 38 12.26 5.49 -17.64
CA LEU A 38 12.50 4.40 -16.69
C LEU A 38 13.99 4.22 -16.41
N VAL A 39 14.83 4.23 -17.44
CA VAL A 39 16.29 4.13 -17.31
C VAL A 39 16.83 5.27 -16.44
N TYR A 40 16.39 6.50 -16.67
CA TYR A 40 16.79 7.64 -15.84
C TYR A 40 16.39 7.46 -14.36
N ARG A 41 15.15 7.01 -14.10
CA ARG A 41 14.68 6.74 -12.73
C ARG A 41 15.50 5.65 -12.05
N ILE A 42 15.78 4.55 -12.75
CA ILE A 42 16.61 3.46 -12.26
C ILE A 42 18.00 3.99 -11.90
N GLN A 43 18.60 4.80 -12.77
CA GLN A 43 19.92 5.37 -12.52
C GLN A 43 19.93 6.28 -11.30
N LYS A 44 18.87 7.09 -11.10
CA LYS A 44 18.71 7.94 -9.92
C LYS A 44 18.65 7.11 -8.64
N VAL A 45 17.85 6.03 -8.62
CA VAL A 45 17.76 5.11 -7.47
C VAL A 45 19.11 4.42 -7.20
N ARG A 46 19.80 3.96 -8.25
CA ARG A 46 21.14 3.36 -8.13
C ARG A 46 22.13 4.34 -7.49
N ASN A 47 22.10 5.62 -7.88
CA ASN A 47 22.97 6.64 -7.32
C ASN A 47 22.65 6.93 -5.85
N LEU A 48 21.37 7.01 -5.47
CA LEU A 48 20.96 7.13 -4.08
C LEU A 48 21.45 5.95 -3.24
N LEU A 49 21.22 4.72 -3.71
CA LEU A 49 21.69 3.51 -3.01
C LEU A 49 23.22 3.49 -2.87
N ARG A 50 23.95 3.89 -3.91
CA ARG A 50 25.43 4.02 -3.85
C ARG A 50 25.85 5.04 -2.79
N ARG A 51 25.17 6.18 -2.70
CA ARG A 51 25.42 7.20 -1.67
C ARG A 51 25.14 6.66 -0.27
N THR A 52 23.98 6.07 -0.04
CA THR A 52 23.61 5.47 1.25
C THR A 52 24.59 4.37 1.67
N ARG A 53 25.06 3.53 0.72
CA ARG A 53 26.08 2.51 1.00
C ARG A 53 27.41 3.12 1.42
N LYS A 54 27.84 4.22 0.77
CA LYS A 54 29.06 4.94 1.14
C LYS A 54 28.94 5.59 2.52
N GLU A 55 27.82 6.26 2.80
CA GLU A 55 27.53 6.87 4.09
C GLU A 55 27.50 5.82 5.21
N LYS A 56 26.82 4.69 5.00
CA LYS A 56 26.82 3.56 5.93
C LYS A 56 28.24 3.05 6.18
N LYS A 57 29.02 2.81 5.12
CA LYS A 57 30.41 2.35 5.26
C LYS A 57 31.25 3.35 6.06
N PHE A 58 31.13 4.64 5.76
CA PHE A 58 31.85 5.68 6.49
C PHE A 58 31.52 5.68 7.99
N LEU A 59 30.24 5.51 8.35
CA LEU A 59 29.82 5.42 9.75
C LEU A 59 30.38 4.17 10.43
N ILE A 60 30.31 3.02 9.77
CA ILE A 60 30.92 1.75 10.23
C ILE A 60 32.41 1.95 10.52
N ASP A 61 33.17 2.44 9.53
CA ASP A 61 34.62 2.66 9.65
C ASP A 61 34.97 3.69 10.74
N ARG A 62 34.04 4.63 11.04
CA ARG A 62 34.22 5.59 12.14
C ARG A 62 33.93 4.97 13.50
N LEU A 63 32.85 4.21 13.65
CA LEU A 63 32.50 3.53 14.89
C LEU A 63 33.53 2.46 15.27
N ASP A 64 34.03 1.71 14.28
CA ASP A 64 35.11 0.72 14.50
C ASP A 64 36.38 1.39 15.05
N ARG A 65 36.73 2.61 14.59
CA ARG A 65 37.87 3.39 15.14
C ARG A 65 37.68 3.84 16.58
N HIS A 66 36.45 4.09 17.00
CA HIS A 66 36.14 4.48 18.37
C HIS A 66 36.05 3.26 19.32
N GLY A 67 36.13 2.03 18.80
CA GLY A 67 36.08 0.79 19.59
C GLY A 67 34.67 0.47 20.10
N ASP A 68 33.65 1.12 19.54
CA ASP A 68 32.26 0.88 19.91
C ASP A 68 31.85 -0.54 19.49
N ARG A 69 31.26 -1.33 20.41
CA ARG A 69 30.71 -2.67 20.11
C ARG A 69 29.38 -2.60 19.35
N TRP A 70 29.27 -1.71 18.37
CA TRP A 70 28.05 -1.48 17.60
C TRP A 70 27.60 -2.72 16.81
N ARG A 71 28.52 -3.67 16.56
CA ARG A 71 28.24 -4.96 15.92
C ARG A 71 27.53 -5.97 16.83
N GLU A 72 27.68 -5.83 18.15
CA GLU A 72 27.11 -6.71 19.16
C GLU A 72 25.78 -6.19 19.73
N ILE A 73 25.48 -4.91 19.50
CA ILE A 73 24.17 -4.34 19.86
C ILE A 73 23.13 -5.13 19.04
N PRO A 74 22.14 -5.78 19.68
CA PRO A 74 21.01 -6.35 18.98
C PRO A 74 20.30 -5.21 18.25
N MET A 75 20.64 -5.03 16.99
CA MET A 75 19.92 -4.16 16.09
C MET A 75 18.54 -4.78 16.02
N GLY A 76 17.60 -4.23 16.79
CA GLY A 76 16.21 -4.62 16.75
C GLY A 76 15.78 -4.51 15.30
N VAL A 77 15.76 -5.65 14.62
CA VAL A 77 15.12 -5.80 13.34
C VAL A 77 13.66 -5.54 13.68
N LEU A 78 13.22 -4.29 13.50
CA LEU A 78 11.83 -4.03 13.24
C LEU A 78 11.61 -4.66 11.86
N GLU A 79 11.40 -5.97 11.88
CA GLU A 79 10.85 -6.72 10.79
C GLU A 79 9.46 -6.09 10.60
N GLU A 80 9.36 -5.17 9.65
CA GLU A 80 8.06 -4.60 9.28
C GLU A 80 7.10 -5.67 8.72
N ASN A 81 7.52 -6.95 8.66
CA ASN A 81 6.75 -8.07 8.13
C ASN A 81 6.81 -9.35 8.99
N SER A 82 6.83 -9.27 10.33
CA SER A 82 6.58 -10.46 11.18
C SER A 82 5.80 -10.12 12.45
N VAL A 83 4.54 -9.74 12.26
CA VAL A 83 3.52 -9.94 13.29
C VAL A 83 2.93 -11.30 13.00
N PHE A 84 3.43 -12.38 13.60
CA PHE A 84 2.64 -13.51 14.17
C PHE A 84 3.53 -14.75 14.44
N GLU A 85 4.37 -14.74 15.48
CA GLU A 85 4.68 -15.98 16.20
C GLU A 85 4.50 -15.75 17.69
N ILE A 86 3.41 -16.32 18.21
CA ILE A 86 3.12 -16.43 19.62
C ILE A 86 3.84 -17.69 20.10
N THR A 87 4.80 -17.53 21.01
CA THR A 87 5.25 -18.64 21.86
C THR A 87 5.01 -18.29 23.34
N PRO A 88 4.74 -19.30 24.18
CA PRO A 88 3.94 -19.14 25.39
C PRO A 88 4.76 -18.61 26.56
N LYS A 89 4.14 -17.75 27.37
CA LYS A 89 4.71 -17.18 28.59
C LYS A 89 4.52 -18.15 29.77
N PRO A 90 5.56 -18.51 30.53
CA PRO A 90 5.41 -19.28 31.77
C PRO A 90 4.97 -18.37 32.93
N GLU A 91 4.36 -19.02 33.92
CA GLU A 91 3.58 -18.45 35.02
C GLU A 91 4.38 -17.90 36.22
N LYS A 92 3.64 -17.18 37.08
CA LYS A 92 3.88 -16.77 38.49
C LYS A 92 4.84 -15.58 38.66
N GLY A 93 4.57 -14.55 39.46
CA GLY A 93 3.55 -14.25 40.46
C GLY A 93 4.16 -13.24 41.44
N GLY A 94 3.38 -12.29 41.97
CA GLY A 94 3.77 -11.47 43.14
C GLY A 94 3.57 -9.96 43.00
N LYS A 95 2.55 -9.45 43.70
CA LYS A 95 2.21 -8.03 43.94
C LYS A 95 3.23 -7.35 44.85
N SER A 96 3.46 -6.04 44.68
CA SER A 96 3.19 -5.03 45.74
C SER A 96 3.61 -3.59 45.34
N THR A 97 2.76 -2.65 45.80
CA THR A 97 3.03 -1.25 46.19
C THR A 97 3.38 -0.15 45.17
N SER A 98 2.34 0.67 44.96
CA SER A 98 2.28 2.13 44.72
C SER A 98 3.55 2.97 44.91
N CYS A 99 3.84 3.83 43.92
CA CYS A 99 4.02 5.27 44.13
C CYS A 99 3.88 6.06 42.81
N ASN A 100 3.25 7.24 42.94
CA ASN A 100 2.99 8.23 41.90
C ASN A 100 4.30 8.89 41.44
N ALA A 101 4.51 8.99 40.13
CA ALA A 101 5.36 10.03 39.53
C ALA A 101 4.76 10.45 38.20
N LYS A 102 4.26 11.70 38.18
CA LYS A 102 3.85 12.40 36.97
C LYS A 102 5.11 12.80 36.22
N GLU A 103 5.33 12.21 35.05
CA GLU A 103 6.16 12.83 34.01
C GLU A 103 5.33 12.96 32.74
N GLU A 104 5.07 14.21 32.37
CA GLU A 104 4.37 14.60 31.16
C GLU A 104 5.18 14.23 29.93
N LYS A 105 4.67 13.29 29.13
CA LYS A 105 5.10 13.14 27.74
C LYS A 105 4.21 14.00 26.83
N PRO A 106 4.78 14.88 25.99
CA PRO A 106 3.98 15.69 25.07
C PRO A 106 3.35 14.78 24.01
N LYS A 107 2.02 14.70 24.05
CA LYS A 107 1.20 14.02 23.04
C LYS A 107 1.28 14.79 21.72
N LYS A 108 2.20 14.41 20.83
CA LYS A 108 2.21 14.88 19.43
C LYS A 108 1.16 14.10 18.63
N GLY A 109 -0.12 14.32 18.96
CA GLY A 109 -1.24 13.87 18.17
C GLY A 109 -1.50 14.86 17.05
N THR A 110 -0.80 14.75 15.93
CA THR A 110 -1.25 15.42 14.71
C THR A 110 -2.51 14.70 14.24
N LYS A 111 -3.68 15.14 14.72
CA LYS A 111 -4.94 14.94 14.01
C LYS A 111 -4.74 15.54 12.63
N ARG A 112 -4.43 14.71 11.64
CA ARG A 112 -4.50 15.10 10.23
C ARG A 112 -5.94 15.49 10.00
N LYS A 113 -6.20 16.80 10.01
CA LYS A 113 -7.46 17.40 9.57
C LYS A 113 -7.60 16.95 8.12
N GLY A 114 -8.41 15.91 7.90
CA GLY A 114 -8.58 15.32 6.59
C GLY A 114 -9.00 16.41 5.63
N THR A 115 -8.15 16.69 4.65
CA THR A 115 -8.61 17.29 3.39
C THR A 115 -9.83 16.47 2.97
N LYS A 116 -10.98 17.13 2.81
CA LYS A 116 -12.23 16.46 2.41
C LYS A 116 -11.89 15.65 1.16
N ALA A 117 -11.85 14.33 1.30
CA ALA A 117 -11.57 13.46 0.16
C ALA A 117 -12.64 13.75 -0.88
N ASP A 118 -12.25 13.92 -2.14
CA ASP A 118 -13.18 14.20 -3.22
C ASP A 118 -14.34 13.20 -3.17
N PRO A 119 -15.61 13.66 -3.12
CA PRO A 119 -16.76 12.77 -2.98
C PRO A 119 -16.87 11.71 -4.09
N ASN A 120 -16.21 11.95 -5.23
CA ASN A 120 -16.21 11.10 -6.40
C ASN A 120 -14.98 10.16 -6.50
N ALA A 121 -14.03 10.25 -5.58
CA ALA A 121 -12.88 9.34 -5.57
C ALA A 121 -13.30 7.95 -5.06
N PRO A 122 -12.89 6.86 -5.72
CA PRO A 122 -13.12 5.50 -5.24
C PRO A 122 -12.63 5.33 -3.79
N LYS A 123 -13.40 4.61 -2.96
CA LYS A 123 -13.04 4.35 -1.56
C LYS A 123 -12.06 3.19 -1.45
N ARG A 124 -11.06 3.33 -0.57
CA ARG A 124 -10.08 2.25 -0.33
C ARG A 124 -10.78 0.99 0.18
N PRO A 125 -10.38 -0.21 -0.26
CA PRO A 125 -10.95 -1.46 0.22
C PRO A 125 -10.68 -1.65 1.72
N ALA A 126 -11.64 -2.22 2.43
CA ALA A 126 -11.52 -2.53 3.84
C ALA A 126 -10.50 -3.66 4.08
N ASN A 127 -9.61 -3.49 5.06
CA ASN A 127 -8.65 -4.52 5.49
C ASN A 127 -9.37 -5.83 5.88
N PRO A 128 -8.77 -7.03 5.64
CA PRO A 128 -9.33 -8.34 6.03
C PRO A 128 -9.96 -8.37 7.44
N PHE A 129 -9.27 -7.85 8.46
CA PHE A 129 -9.81 -7.82 9.82
C PHE A 129 -11.05 -6.93 9.96
N PHE A 130 -11.12 -5.83 9.20
CA PHE A 130 -12.28 -4.95 9.20
C PHE A 130 -13.48 -5.61 8.51
N GLN A 131 -13.24 -6.38 7.44
CA GLN A 131 -14.29 -7.18 6.79
C GLN A 131 -14.85 -8.24 7.76
N PHE A 132 -13.96 -8.95 8.45
CA PHE A 132 -14.34 -9.87 9.53
C PHE A 132 -15.16 -9.17 10.62
N CYS A 133 -14.72 -8.00 11.09
CA CYS A 133 -15.48 -7.22 12.06
C CYS A 133 -16.87 -6.84 11.56
N GLN A 134 -16.99 -6.47 10.28
CA GLN A 134 -18.26 -6.06 9.68
C GLN A 134 -19.26 -7.23 9.64
N GLU A 135 -18.79 -8.44 9.35
CA GLU A 135 -19.63 -9.65 9.32
C GLU A 135 -19.98 -10.15 10.73
N GLN A 136 -19.03 -10.14 11.66
CA GLN A 136 -19.21 -10.73 12.97
C GLN A 136 -19.87 -9.80 13.99
N ARG A 137 -19.74 -8.48 13.86
CA ARG A 137 -20.41 -7.53 14.76
C ARG A 137 -21.92 -7.78 14.89
N PRO A 138 -22.72 -7.90 13.80
CA PRO A 138 -24.14 -8.18 13.93
C PRO A 138 -24.40 -9.54 14.58
N ARG A 139 -23.60 -10.57 14.29
CA ARG A 139 -23.74 -11.90 14.91
C ARG A 139 -23.46 -11.89 16.41
N VAL A 140 -22.46 -11.10 16.86
CA VAL A 140 -22.15 -10.94 18.28
C VAL A 140 -23.22 -10.10 18.97
N MET A 141 -23.72 -9.06 18.29
CA MET A 141 -24.82 -8.22 18.80
C MET A 141 -26.12 -9.00 18.96
N GLU A 142 -26.46 -9.87 18.01
CA GLU A 142 -27.64 -10.74 18.08
C GLU A 142 -27.54 -11.74 19.24
N ARG A 143 -26.36 -12.36 19.44
CA ARG A 143 -26.14 -13.24 20.60
C ARG A 143 -26.24 -12.52 21.95
N LEU A 144 -25.94 -11.22 21.97
CA LEU A 144 -25.99 -10.38 23.16
C LEU A 144 -27.29 -9.58 23.26
N ALA A 145 -28.28 -9.83 22.41
CA ALA A 145 -29.55 -9.10 22.40
C ALA A 145 -30.40 -9.28 23.68
N GLY A 146 -29.96 -10.11 24.64
CA GLY A 146 -30.54 -10.26 25.98
C GLY A 146 -29.74 -9.65 27.12
N GLU A 147 -28.56 -9.09 26.85
CA GLU A 147 -27.64 -8.47 27.83
C GLU A 147 -27.54 -6.95 27.56
N PRO A 148 -27.07 -6.13 28.52
CA PRO A 148 -26.86 -4.70 28.25
C PRO A 148 -25.92 -4.50 27.07
N GLU A 149 -26.31 -3.59 26.15
CA GLU A 149 -25.59 -3.35 24.90
C GLU A 149 -24.09 -3.14 25.17
N PRO A 150 -23.22 -4.07 24.76
CA PRO A 150 -21.79 -3.95 25.01
C PRO A 150 -21.24 -2.75 24.24
N SER A 151 -20.33 -2.01 24.87
CA SER A 151 -19.67 -0.89 24.21
C SER A 151 -19.01 -1.34 22.89
N LYS A 152 -19.10 -0.52 21.84
CA LYS A 152 -18.44 -0.78 20.53
C LYS A 152 -16.96 -1.13 20.67
N GLN A 153 -16.28 -0.58 21.68
CA GLN A 153 -14.90 -0.89 21.99
C GLN A 153 -14.73 -2.34 22.48
N GLU A 154 -15.65 -2.80 23.33
CA GLU A 154 -15.62 -4.14 23.89
C GLU A 154 -15.89 -5.20 22.82
N LEU A 155 -16.89 -4.96 21.96
CA LEU A 155 -17.14 -5.79 20.78
C LEU A 155 -15.90 -5.90 19.88
N THR A 156 -15.22 -4.78 19.65
CA THR A 156 -14.01 -4.77 18.82
C THR A 156 -12.85 -5.53 19.48
N ARG A 157 -12.72 -5.47 20.81
CA ARG A 157 -11.73 -6.26 21.56
C ARG A 157 -12.02 -7.76 21.47
N GLN A 158 -13.26 -8.17 21.68
CA GLN A 158 -13.66 -9.57 21.57
C GLN A 158 -13.39 -10.11 20.16
N LEU A 159 -13.77 -9.36 19.13
CA LEU A 159 -13.50 -9.72 17.74
C LEU A 159 -12.01 -9.78 17.41
N ALA A 160 -11.19 -8.89 17.97
CA ALA A 160 -9.75 -8.95 17.80
C ALA A 160 -9.16 -10.22 18.43
N THR A 161 -9.68 -10.66 19.57
CA THR A 161 -9.30 -11.94 20.19
C THR A 161 -9.71 -13.12 19.31
N THR A 162 -10.97 -13.15 18.85
CA THR A 162 -11.48 -14.19 17.94
C THR A 162 -10.65 -14.25 16.65
N TRP A 163 -10.33 -13.10 16.06
CA TRP A 163 -9.50 -13.02 14.86
C TRP A 163 -8.10 -13.61 15.09
N LYS A 164 -7.47 -13.34 16.24
CA LYS A 164 -6.16 -13.94 16.55
C LYS A 164 -6.25 -15.46 16.65
N SER A 165 -7.31 -15.99 17.25
CA SER A 165 -7.53 -17.43 17.40
C SER A 165 -8.04 -18.15 16.13
N LEU A 166 -8.48 -17.44 15.09
CA LEU A 166 -8.89 -18.07 13.83
C LEU A 166 -7.73 -18.80 13.15
N SER A 167 -8.07 -19.90 12.46
CA SER A 167 -7.13 -20.67 11.65
C SER A 167 -6.57 -19.84 10.50
N SER A 168 -5.43 -20.26 9.94
CA SER A 168 -4.88 -19.64 8.72
C SER A 168 -5.83 -19.78 7.53
N GLU A 169 -6.60 -20.87 7.47
CA GLU A 169 -7.57 -21.13 6.40
C GLU A 169 -8.74 -20.15 6.44
N ASP A 170 -9.33 -19.93 7.63
CA ASP A 170 -10.43 -18.97 7.78
C ASP A 170 -9.96 -17.54 7.50
N LYS A 171 -8.76 -17.19 7.97
CA LYS A 171 -8.13 -15.90 7.67
C LYS A 171 -7.91 -15.74 6.18
N LYS A 172 -7.50 -16.80 5.47
CA LYS A 172 -7.22 -16.77 4.03
C LYS A 172 -8.44 -16.34 3.23
N VAL A 173 -9.64 -16.80 3.58
CA VAL A 173 -10.88 -16.35 2.91
C VAL A 173 -11.02 -14.83 2.93
N TYR A 174 -10.74 -14.19 4.07
CA TYR A 174 -10.79 -12.73 4.19
C TYR A 174 -9.63 -12.02 3.46
N TYR A 175 -8.46 -12.66 3.35
CA TYR A 175 -7.36 -12.13 2.54
C TYR A 175 -7.68 -12.20 1.04
N ASP A 176 -8.25 -13.30 0.57
CA ASP A 176 -8.66 -13.48 -0.84
C ASP A 176 -9.78 -12.49 -1.21
N MET A 177 -10.74 -12.28 -0.30
CA MET A 177 -11.77 -11.24 -0.45
C MET A 177 -11.15 -9.84 -0.54
N TYR A 178 -10.17 -9.53 0.30
CA TYR A 178 -9.45 -8.25 0.26
C TYR A 178 -8.69 -8.05 -1.05
N GLU A 179 -7.99 -9.08 -1.55
CA GLU A 179 -7.26 -9.02 -2.81
C GLU A 179 -8.21 -8.72 -3.98
N ARG A 180 -9.34 -9.41 -4.04
CA ARG A 180 -10.39 -9.16 -5.05
C ARG A 180 -10.96 -7.74 -4.95
N SER A 181 -11.19 -7.23 -3.75
CA SER A 181 -11.63 -5.83 -3.56
C SER A 181 -10.55 -4.81 -3.92
N LYS A 182 -9.27 -5.14 -3.71
CA LYS A 182 -8.13 -4.30 -4.08
C LYS A 182 -7.97 -4.19 -5.59
N GLU A 183 -8.14 -5.28 -6.32
CA GLU A 183 -8.14 -5.26 -7.79
C GLU A 183 -9.25 -4.36 -8.35
N LYS A 184 -10.48 -4.49 -7.83
CA LYS A 184 -11.60 -3.62 -8.20
C LYS A 184 -11.30 -2.14 -7.94
N TYR A 185 -10.76 -1.83 -6.77
CA TYR A 185 -10.36 -0.46 -6.42
C TYR A 185 -9.30 0.10 -7.38
N VAL A 186 -8.32 -0.71 -7.77
CA VAL A 186 -7.29 -0.29 -8.74
C VAL A 186 -7.91 0.00 -10.10
N ALA A 187 -8.82 -0.86 -10.57
CA ALA A 187 -9.53 -0.64 -11.84
C ALA A 187 -10.40 0.64 -11.78
N GLU A 188 -11.18 0.83 -10.72
CA GLU A 188 -12.00 2.03 -10.51
C GLU A 188 -11.14 3.30 -10.42
N MET A 189 -9.98 3.24 -9.76
CA MET A 189 -9.05 4.36 -9.68
C MET A 189 -8.45 4.72 -11.03
N GLN A 190 -8.15 3.73 -11.88
CA GLN A 190 -7.68 3.98 -13.25
C GLN A 190 -8.74 4.70 -14.08
N ILE A 191 -10.02 4.32 -13.94
CA ILE A 191 -11.14 5.00 -14.60
C ILE A 191 -11.31 6.42 -14.05
N TYR A 192 -11.24 6.59 -12.73
CA TYR A 192 -11.34 7.90 -12.09
C TYR A 192 -10.24 8.84 -12.58
N ASN A 193 -8.98 8.38 -12.60
CA ASN A 193 -7.85 9.17 -13.10
C ASN A 193 -8.05 9.57 -14.57
N LYS A 194 -8.49 8.66 -15.44
CA LYS A 194 -8.79 9.01 -16.85
C LYS A 194 -9.88 10.09 -16.93
N LYS A 195 -10.97 9.92 -16.16
CA LYS A 195 -12.08 10.89 -16.13
C LYS A 195 -11.68 12.26 -15.59
N THR A 196 -10.74 12.33 -14.65
CA THR A 196 -10.22 13.61 -14.14
C THR A 196 -9.29 14.31 -15.13
N GLU A 197 -8.60 13.58 -16.01
CA GLU A 197 -7.79 14.16 -17.08
C GLU A 197 -8.66 14.69 -18.24
N ASP A 198 -9.78 14.03 -18.55
CA ASP A 198 -10.71 14.44 -19.62
C ASP A 198 -11.62 15.64 -19.26
N SER A 199 -11.68 16.03 -17.99
CA SER A 199 -12.50 17.14 -17.50
C SER A 199 -11.60 18.24 -16.93
N PRO A 200 -11.22 19.27 -17.71
CA PRO A 200 -10.40 20.36 -17.19
C PRO A 200 -11.14 21.05 -16.03
N CYS A 201 -10.50 21.05 -14.86
CA CYS A 201 -10.98 21.75 -13.67
C CYS A 201 -11.27 23.22 -13.99
N GLN A 202 -12.56 23.58 -14.11
CA GLN A 202 -13.02 24.92 -13.78
C GLN A 202 -12.93 25.06 -12.26
N LEU A 203 -11.86 25.68 -11.79
CA LEU A 203 -11.79 26.18 -10.43
C LEU A 203 -12.79 27.36 -10.32
N PRO A 204 -13.72 27.37 -9.36
CA PRO A 204 -14.53 28.56 -9.12
C PRO A 204 -13.59 29.64 -8.58
N LEU A 205 -13.41 30.72 -9.35
CA LEU A 205 -12.75 31.94 -8.91
C LEU A 205 -13.53 32.50 -7.72
N ASN A 206 -12.95 32.41 -6.53
CA ASN A 206 -13.42 33.13 -5.36
C ASN A 206 -13.12 34.62 -5.61
N VAL A 207 -14.11 35.36 -6.11
CA VAL A 207 -14.10 36.82 -6.11
C VAL A 207 -14.12 37.27 -4.65
N THR A 208 -13.19 38.17 -4.32
CA THR A 208 -13.01 38.78 -2.99
C THR A 208 -14.20 39.67 -2.64
#